data_AF-A0A7C5NVH5-F1
#
_entry.id   AF-A0A7C5NVH5-F1
#
_cell.length_a   1.000
_cell.length_b   1.000
_cell.length_c   1.000
_cell.angle_alpha   90.00
_cell.angle_beta   90.00
_cell.angle_gamma   90.00
#
_symmetry.space_group_name_H-M   'P 1'
#
loop_
_entity.id
_entity.type
_entity.pdbx_description
1 polymer ?
#
loop_
_entity_poly.entity_id
_entity_poly.type
_entity_poly.pdbx_seq_one_letter_code
_entity_poly.pdbx_strand_id
1 'polypeptide(L)'
;MFYLNAPILEAVGRLNRSVKVYCYKDVDHYYLQMDVASKIANLTFRASATGKLNVDEWIKVLKESLQYDAATYEAEYVAYRAEGKAICLAGLGGWKLANHIKTLGRKATVRCVERFYLFKHLEVMEALLERGKLTRDMAEKLVLEHVEFVRGYVLSTKTIDEAYFLWLLSKRYHKTASLQIQT
;
A
#
# COMPACT_ATOMS: atom_id res chain seq x y z
N MET A 1 -12.07 -0.53 8.66
CA MET A 1 -12.71 -0.83 7.37
C MET A 1 -12.37 0.30 6.42
N PHE A 2 -11.67 0.05 5.31
CA PHE A 2 -11.30 1.09 4.33
C PHE A 2 -12.56 1.53 3.56
N TYR A 3 -13.02 2.76 3.78
CA TYR A 3 -14.24 3.28 3.17
C TYR A 3 -14.12 3.44 1.64
N LEU A 4 -12.90 3.67 1.12
CA LEU A 4 -12.61 3.73 -0.32
C LEU A 4 -12.94 2.45 -1.12
N ASN A 5 -12.96 1.28 -0.49
CA ASN A 5 -13.26 0.03 -1.20
C ASN A 5 -14.75 -0.33 -1.22
N ALA A 6 -15.58 0.32 -0.38
CA ALA A 6 -17.00 0.03 -0.30
C ALA A 6 -17.72 0.17 -1.65
N PRO A 7 -17.48 1.23 -2.46
CA PRO A 7 -18.10 1.36 -3.78
C PRO A 7 -17.78 0.20 -4.74
N ILE A 8 -16.55 -0.33 -4.67
CA ILE A 8 -16.13 -1.47 -5.50
C ILE A 8 -16.90 -2.72 -5.08
N LEU A 9 -17.00 -2.99 -3.77
CA LEU A 9 -17.71 -4.15 -3.24
C LEU A 9 -19.22 -4.06 -3.54
N GLU A 10 -19.82 -2.88 -3.41
CA GLU A 10 -21.20 -2.64 -3.80
C GLU A 10 -21.44 -2.85 -5.30
N ALA A 11 -20.54 -2.33 -6.15
CA ALA A 11 -20.62 -2.51 -7.59
C ALA A 11 -20.51 -4.00 -7.98
N VAL A 12 -19.58 -4.72 -7.36
CA VAL A 12 -19.42 -6.18 -7.54
C VAL A 12 -20.70 -6.92 -7.14
N GLY A 13 -21.34 -6.54 -6.03
CA GLY A 13 -22.61 -7.13 -5.59
C GLY A 13 -23.78 -6.90 -6.54
N ARG A 14 -23.69 -5.90 -7.43
CA ARG A 14 -24.71 -5.58 -8.45
C ARG A 14 -24.43 -6.19 -9.82
N LEU A 15 -23.29 -6.88 -10.00
CA LEU A 15 -22.95 -7.52 -11.27
C LEU A 15 -23.94 -8.65 -11.60
N ASN A 16 -24.17 -8.88 -12.89
CA ASN A 16 -24.97 -10.01 -13.35
C ASN A 16 -24.35 -11.33 -12.84
N ARG A 17 -25.20 -12.30 -12.47
CA ARG A 17 -24.80 -13.65 -12.06
C ARG A 17 -23.94 -14.39 -13.10
N SER A 18 -23.93 -13.93 -14.35
CA SER A 18 -23.03 -14.45 -15.40
C SER A 18 -21.57 -14.07 -15.20
N VAL A 19 -21.26 -13.08 -14.37
CA VAL A 19 -19.89 -12.69 -14.02
C VAL A 19 -19.41 -13.51 -12.83
N LYS A 20 -18.41 -14.37 -13.04
CA LYS A 20 -17.75 -15.11 -11.94
C LYS A 20 -16.76 -14.20 -11.23
N VAL A 21 -16.85 -14.12 -9.90
CA VAL A 21 -15.98 -13.29 -9.06
C VAL A 21 -15.12 -14.19 -8.18
N TYR A 22 -13.82 -13.92 -8.12
CA TYR A 22 -12.86 -14.69 -7.33
C TYR A 22 -11.97 -13.76 -6.50
N CYS A 23 -11.73 -14.13 -5.25
CA CYS A 23 -10.60 -13.62 -4.48
C CYS A 23 -9.34 -14.41 -4.84
N TYR A 24 -8.24 -13.72 -5.05
CA TYR A 24 -6.97 -14.34 -5.47
C TYR A 24 -5.83 -14.13 -4.47
N LYS A 25 -6.04 -13.30 -3.44
CA LYS A 25 -5.06 -13.07 -2.37
C LYS A 25 -4.78 -14.37 -1.63
N ASP A 26 -3.51 -14.69 -1.50
CA ASP A 26 -3.06 -15.84 -0.72
C ASP A 26 -3.31 -15.63 0.79
N VAL A 27 -3.75 -16.69 1.47
CA VAL A 27 -4.15 -16.64 2.89
C VAL A 27 -2.93 -16.52 3.79
N ASP A 28 -1.82 -17.20 3.47
CA ASP A 28 -0.60 -17.12 4.26
C ASP A 28 0.04 -15.74 4.12
N HIS A 29 0.04 -15.19 2.91
CA HIS A 29 0.44 -13.82 2.65
C HIS A 29 -0.44 -12.80 3.39
N TYR A 30 -1.74 -13.06 3.51
CA TYR A 30 -2.64 -12.21 4.29
C TYR A 30 -2.29 -12.23 5.77
N TYR A 31 -2.02 -13.39 6.37
CA TYR A 31 -1.59 -13.48 7.77
C TYR A 31 -0.24 -12.80 8.00
N LEU A 32 0.72 -12.96 7.09
CA LEU A 32 1.98 -12.23 7.14
C LEU A 32 1.77 -10.71 7.12
N GLN A 33 0.87 -10.21 6.26
CA GLN A 33 0.53 -8.79 6.21
C GLN A 33 -0.09 -8.29 7.52
N MET A 34 -0.93 -9.09 8.17
CA MET A 34 -1.53 -8.74 9.47
C MET A 34 -0.48 -8.68 10.59
N ASP A 35 0.46 -9.63 10.61
CA ASP A 35 1.55 -9.66 11.60
C ASP A 35 2.47 -8.45 11.42
N VAL A 36 2.90 -8.17 10.18
CA VAL A 36 3.69 -6.98 9.84
C VAL A 36 2.94 -5.70 10.23
N ALA A 37 1.66 -5.58 9.90
CA ALA A 37 0.85 -4.41 10.27
C ALA A 37 0.77 -4.21 11.79
N SER A 38 0.66 -5.30 12.56
CA SER A 38 0.62 -5.26 14.03
C SER A 38 1.96 -4.80 14.62
N LYS A 39 3.07 -5.32 14.08
CA LYS A 39 4.43 -4.89 14.44
C LYS A 39 4.65 -3.41 14.13
N ILE A 40 4.27 -2.95 12.95
CA ILE A 40 4.33 -1.54 12.56
C ILE A 40 3.51 -0.67 13.51
N ALA A 41 2.28 -1.07 13.84
CA ALA A 41 1.45 -0.32 14.79
C ALA A 41 2.12 -0.18 16.17
N ASN A 42 2.75 -1.24 16.67
CA ASN A 42 3.51 -1.21 17.93
C ASN A 42 4.72 -0.27 17.83
N LEU A 43 5.48 -0.36 16.73
CA LEU A 43 6.62 0.54 16.50
C LEU A 43 6.18 2.01 16.42
N THR A 44 5.08 2.30 15.72
CA THR A 44 4.49 3.64 15.66
C THR A 44 4.11 4.15 17.04
N PHE A 45 3.47 3.30 17.85
CA PHE A 45 3.10 3.64 19.22
C PHE A 45 4.32 3.93 20.10
N ARG A 46 5.32 3.04 20.09
CA ARG A 46 6.58 3.21 20.85
C ARG A 46 7.30 4.49 20.46
N ALA A 47 7.45 4.75 19.16
CA ALA A 47 8.08 5.97 18.65
C ALA A 47 7.29 7.21 19.08
N SER A 48 5.95 7.18 19.00
CA SER A 48 5.08 8.28 19.42
C SER A 48 5.17 8.56 20.93
N ALA A 49 5.22 7.52 21.76
CA ALA A 49 5.18 7.63 23.22
C ALA A 49 6.54 7.99 23.84
N THR A 50 7.63 7.49 23.26
CA THR A 50 8.99 7.62 23.84
C THR A 50 9.90 8.59 23.09
N GLY A 51 9.54 8.99 21.87
CA GLY A 51 10.41 9.74 20.97
C GLY A 51 11.63 8.96 20.46
N LYS A 52 11.82 7.70 20.88
CA LYS A 52 12.95 6.87 20.47
C LYS A 52 12.61 6.15 19.16
N LEU A 53 13.50 6.29 18.18
CA LEU A 53 13.37 5.67 16.87
C LEU A 53 14.47 4.63 16.64
N ASN A 54 14.07 3.36 16.50
CA ASN A 54 14.99 2.29 16.12
C ASN A 54 14.80 1.92 14.64
N VAL A 55 15.43 2.68 13.75
CA VAL A 55 15.28 2.56 12.29
C VAL A 55 15.57 1.14 11.77
N ASP A 56 16.54 0.45 12.37
CA ASP A 56 16.93 -0.90 11.96
C ASP A 56 15.81 -1.92 12.25
N GLU A 57 15.06 -1.72 13.34
CA GLU A 57 13.88 -2.52 13.68
C GLU A 57 12.74 -2.32 12.65
N TRP A 58 12.51 -1.09 12.21
CA TRP A 58 11.53 -0.78 11.16
C TRP A 58 11.90 -1.41 9.81
N ILE A 59 13.17 -1.29 9.40
CA ILE A 59 13.68 -1.91 8.18
C ILE A 59 13.51 -3.43 8.26
N LYS A 60 13.82 -4.04 9.40
CA LYS A 60 13.65 -5.49 9.60
C LYS A 60 12.21 -5.92 9.42
N VAL A 61 11.26 -5.25 10.09
CA VAL A 61 9.83 -5.56 10.01
C VAL A 61 9.30 -5.40 8.58
N LEU A 62 9.68 -4.34 7.86
CA LEU A 62 9.26 -4.16 6.47
C LEU A 62 9.89 -5.18 5.52
N LYS A 63 11.09 -5.68 5.80
CA LYS A 63 11.68 -6.76 4.99
C LYS A 63 10.91 -8.07 5.13
N GLU A 64 10.22 -8.31 6.24
CA GLU A 64 9.40 -9.52 6.42
C GLU A 64 8.26 -9.58 5.39
N SER A 65 7.65 -8.44 5.00
CA SER A 65 6.61 -8.43 3.95
C SER A 65 7.13 -8.76 2.56
N LEU A 66 8.44 -8.61 2.33
CA LEU A 66 9.10 -8.84 1.04
C LEU A 66 9.62 -10.27 0.85
N GLN A 67 9.66 -11.08 1.91
CA GLN A 67 10.22 -12.43 1.85
C GLN A 67 9.30 -13.44 1.16
N TYR A 68 8.00 -13.17 1.13
CA TYR A 68 7.00 -14.06 0.55
C TYR A 68 6.67 -13.62 -0.87
N ASP A 69 6.95 -14.48 -1.87
CA ASP A 69 6.65 -14.23 -3.28
C ASP A 69 5.16 -14.44 -3.59
N ALA A 70 4.30 -13.62 -2.97
CA ALA A 70 2.86 -13.65 -3.22
C ALA A 70 2.54 -13.36 -4.68
N ALA A 71 3.32 -12.51 -5.35
CA ALA A 71 3.02 -12.06 -6.70
C ALA A 71 3.03 -13.23 -7.70
N THR A 72 3.93 -14.20 -7.53
CA THR A 72 3.97 -15.40 -8.36
C THR A 72 2.73 -16.28 -8.12
N TYR A 73 2.44 -16.67 -6.86
CA TYR A 73 1.28 -17.51 -6.55
C TYR A 73 -0.05 -16.87 -6.95
N GLU A 74 -0.21 -15.58 -6.66
CA GLU A 74 -1.39 -14.80 -7.05
C GLU A 74 -1.54 -14.75 -8.59
N ALA A 75 -0.44 -14.58 -9.33
CA ALA A 75 -0.46 -14.56 -10.78
C ALA A 75 -0.85 -15.92 -11.39
N GLU A 76 -0.31 -17.01 -10.86
CA GLU A 76 -0.66 -18.37 -11.28
C GLU A 76 -2.15 -18.65 -11.06
N TYR A 77 -2.66 -18.31 -9.88
CA TYR A 77 -4.08 -18.47 -9.58
C TYR A 77 -4.96 -17.63 -10.50
N VAL A 78 -4.61 -16.36 -10.74
CA VAL A 78 -5.34 -15.49 -11.67
C VAL A 78 -5.31 -16.05 -13.09
N ALA A 79 -4.15 -16.51 -13.58
CA ALA A 79 -3.98 -17.07 -14.92
C ALA A 79 -4.72 -18.41 -15.12
N TYR A 80 -4.85 -19.20 -14.05
CA TYR A 80 -5.64 -20.43 -14.03
C TYR A 80 -7.15 -20.15 -14.05
N ARG A 81 -7.62 -19.19 -13.24
CA ARG A 81 -9.05 -18.82 -13.15
C ARG A 81 -9.57 -18.01 -14.35
N ALA A 82 -8.70 -17.31 -15.07
CA ALA A 82 -9.08 -16.49 -16.21
C ALA A 82 -9.46 -17.36 -17.43
N GLU A 83 -10.74 -17.73 -17.52
CA GLU A 83 -11.37 -18.35 -18.70
C GLU A 83 -11.60 -17.30 -19.80
N GLY A 84 -10.52 -16.77 -20.40
CA GLY A 84 -10.57 -15.78 -21.47
C GLY A 84 -10.31 -14.34 -21.01
N LYS A 85 -11.24 -13.42 -21.25
CA LYS A 85 -11.09 -12.01 -20.83
C LYS A 85 -11.50 -11.86 -19.36
N ALA A 86 -10.57 -11.42 -18.53
CA ALA A 86 -10.79 -11.16 -17.11
C ALA A 86 -10.37 -9.73 -16.73
N ILE A 87 -11.00 -9.19 -15.69
CA ILE A 87 -10.59 -7.95 -15.03
C ILE A 87 -10.06 -8.34 -13.65
N CYS A 88 -8.84 -7.92 -13.34
CA CYS A 88 -8.23 -8.10 -12.03
C CYS A 88 -8.12 -6.75 -11.35
N LEU A 89 -8.66 -6.65 -10.14
CA LEU A 89 -8.51 -5.49 -9.27
C LEU A 89 -7.31 -5.74 -8.36
N ALA A 90 -6.26 -4.95 -8.56
CA ALA A 90 -5.02 -5.06 -7.78
C ALA A 90 -4.70 -3.72 -7.12
N GLY A 91 -4.03 -3.78 -5.96
CA GLY A 91 -3.45 -2.60 -5.32
C GLY A 91 -2.21 -2.11 -6.06
N LEU A 92 -1.32 -1.42 -5.33
CA LEU A 92 -0.11 -0.81 -5.89
C LEU A 92 0.81 -1.84 -6.58
N GLY A 93 0.80 -3.11 -6.18
CA GLY A 93 1.57 -4.18 -6.82
C GLY A 93 1.07 -4.66 -8.19
N GLY A 94 0.03 -4.05 -8.78
CA GLY A 94 -0.61 -4.55 -10.01
C GLY A 94 0.32 -4.73 -11.22
N TRP A 95 1.39 -3.95 -11.33
CA TRP A 95 2.40 -4.15 -12.38
C TRP A 95 3.21 -5.43 -12.20
N LYS A 96 3.53 -5.83 -10.97
CA LYS A 96 4.24 -7.08 -10.69
C LYS A 96 3.37 -8.25 -11.09
N LEU A 97 2.12 -8.25 -10.61
CA LEU A 97 1.12 -9.26 -10.95
C LEU A 97 0.98 -9.40 -12.48
N ALA A 98 0.85 -8.28 -13.20
CA ALA A 98 0.75 -8.31 -14.66
C ALA A 98 2.02 -8.83 -15.35
N ASN A 99 3.21 -8.57 -14.80
CA ASN A 99 4.46 -9.10 -15.33
C ASN A 99 4.53 -10.63 -15.16
N HIS A 100 4.19 -11.17 -13.98
CA HIS A 100 4.13 -12.62 -13.77
C HIS A 100 3.06 -13.28 -14.66
N ILE A 101 1.89 -12.65 -14.85
CA ILE A 101 0.87 -13.17 -15.78
C ILE A 101 1.41 -13.24 -17.23
N LYS A 102 2.24 -12.27 -17.64
CA LYS A 102 2.89 -12.30 -18.97
C LYS A 102 3.94 -13.40 -19.08
N THR A 103 4.72 -13.66 -18.03
CA THR A 103 5.69 -14.77 -18.04
C THR A 103 5.01 -16.13 -18.15
N LEU A 104 3.75 -16.24 -17.71
CA LEU A 104 2.88 -17.41 -17.91
C LEU A 104 2.25 -17.49 -19.33
N GLY A 105 2.68 -16.65 -20.28
CA GLY A 105 2.22 -16.68 -21.66
C GLY A 105 0.86 -16.01 -21.91
N ARG A 106 0.33 -15.24 -20.94
CA ARG A 106 -0.95 -14.53 -21.08
C ARG A 106 -0.74 -13.05 -21.44
N LYS A 107 -1.71 -12.46 -22.13
CA LYS A 107 -1.73 -11.01 -22.41
C LYS A 107 -2.30 -10.27 -21.19
N ALA A 108 -1.54 -9.34 -20.62
CA ALA A 108 -1.99 -8.51 -19.50
C ALA A 108 -1.62 -7.03 -19.72
N THR A 109 -2.57 -6.14 -19.41
CA THR A 109 -2.36 -4.68 -19.44
C THR A 109 -2.82 -4.09 -18.11
N VAL A 110 -2.02 -3.20 -17.53
CA VAL A 110 -2.37 -2.49 -16.28
C VAL A 110 -2.96 -1.13 -16.64
N ARG A 111 -4.07 -0.79 -16.00
CA ARG A 111 -4.69 0.54 -16.06
C ARG A 111 -4.88 1.05 -14.64
N CYS A 112 -4.32 2.22 -14.33
CA CYS A 112 -4.56 2.87 -13.06
C CYS A 112 -5.89 3.63 -13.12
N VAL A 113 -6.81 3.30 -12.21
CA VAL A 113 -8.14 3.95 -12.14
C VAL A 113 -8.04 5.28 -11.39
N GLU A 114 -7.10 5.41 -10.46
CA GLU A 114 -6.86 6.63 -9.69
C GLU A 114 -5.64 7.40 -10.22
N ARG A 115 -5.86 8.64 -10.69
CA ARG A 115 -4.77 9.48 -11.22
C ARG A 115 -3.92 10.18 -10.16
N PHE A 116 -4.34 10.18 -8.89
CA PHE A 116 -3.79 11.08 -7.87
C PHE A 116 -3.42 10.43 -6.54
N TYR A 117 -3.31 9.09 -6.49
CA TYR A 117 -2.82 8.43 -5.29
C TYR A 117 -1.34 8.79 -5.06
N LEU A 118 -1.05 9.42 -3.92
CA LEU A 118 0.31 9.65 -3.45
C LEU A 118 0.66 8.57 -2.42
N PHE A 119 1.78 7.89 -2.67
CA PHE A 119 2.29 6.86 -1.77
C PHE A 119 2.49 7.41 -0.36
N LYS A 120 2.03 6.63 0.63
CA LYS A 120 2.30 6.86 2.04
C LYS A 120 3.77 6.54 2.32
N HIS A 121 4.30 7.10 3.41
CA HIS A 121 5.73 7.01 3.73
C HIS A 121 6.26 5.56 3.79
N LEU A 122 5.50 4.62 4.38
CA LEU A 122 5.90 3.22 4.43
C LEU A 122 5.83 2.52 3.06
N GLU A 123 4.92 2.92 2.18
CA GLU A 123 4.84 2.39 0.80
C GLU A 123 6.04 2.87 -0.02
N VAL A 124 6.48 4.12 0.18
CA VAL A 124 7.72 4.64 -0.39
C VAL A 124 8.92 3.87 0.14
N MET A 125 8.95 3.61 1.45
CA MET A 125 10.02 2.85 2.10
C MET A 125 10.11 1.41 1.56
N GLU A 126 8.98 0.73 1.42
CA GLU A 126 8.88 -0.61 0.83
C GLU A 126 9.40 -0.63 -0.61
N ALA A 127 8.95 0.31 -1.45
CA ALA A 127 9.42 0.41 -2.83
C ALA A 127 10.93 0.69 -2.95
N LEU A 128 11.51 1.43 -2.00
CA LEU A 128 12.96 1.69 -1.94
C LEU A 128 13.74 0.45 -1.45
N LEU A 129 13.19 -0.28 -0.48
CA LEU A 129 13.75 -1.55 0.02
C LEU A 129 13.84 -2.58 -1.10
N GLU A 130 12.75 -2.79 -1.82
CA GLU A 130 12.68 -3.73 -2.94
C GLU A 130 13.71 -3.43 -4.04
N ARG A 131 14.02 -2.16 -4.24
CA ARG A 131 14.99 -1.70 -5.25
C ARG A 131 16.43 -1.70 -4.74
N GLY A 132 16.67 -2.02 -3.47
CA GLY A 132 17.98 -1.90 -2.82
C GLY A 132 18.50 -0.46 -2.76
N LYS A 133 17.60 0.54 -2.74
CA LYS A 133 17.93 1.97 -2.78
C LYS A 133 17.65 2.71 -1.48
N LEU A 134 17.16 2.02 -0.45
CA LEU A 134 16.88 2.63 0.84
C LEU A 134 18.18 2.88 1.61
N THR A 135 18.48 4.15 1.91
CA THR A 135 19.52 4.52 2.88
C THR A 135 18.93 4.65 4.29
N ARG A 136 19.80 4.64 5.31
CA ARG A 136 19.37 4.80 6.71
C ARG A 136 18.68 6.16 6.93
N ASP A 137 19.24 7.24 6.42
CA ASP A 137 18.68 8.59 6.58
C ASP A 137 17.31 8.73 5.91
N MET A 138 17.13 8.10 4.74
CA MET A 138 15.83 8.05 4.07
C MET A 138 14.82 7.25 4.88
N ALA A 139 15.24 6.12 5.45
CA ALA A 139 14.41 5.29 6.31
C ALA A 139 13.96 6.05 7.56
N GLU A 140 14.90 6.70 8.24
CA GLU A 140 14.64 7.52 9.43
C GLU A 140 13.60 8.60 9.13
N LYS A 141 13.80 9.37 8.05
CA LYS A 141 12.87 10.42 7.64
C LYS A 141 11.47 9.87 7.34
N LEU A 142 11.37 8.81 6.55
CA LEU A 142 10.07 8.22 6.18
C LEU A 142 9.33 7.65 7.40
N VAL A 143 10.07 7.06 8.35
CA VAL A 143 9.49 6.55 9.59
C VAL A 143 8.99 7.71 10.48
N LEU A 144 9.78 8.78 10.63
CA LEU A 144 9.34 9.97 11.37
C LEU A 144 8.07 10.57 10.75
N GLU A 145 8.05 10.76 9.43
CA GLU A 145 6.88 11.28 8.72
C GLU A 145 5.67 10.33 8.84
N HIS A 146 5.87 9.02 8.92
CA HIS A 146 4.81 8.06 9.20
C HIS A 146 4.25 8.22 10.62
N VAL A 147 5.12 8.35 11.62
CA VAL A 147 4.72 8.55 13.03
C VAL A 147 3.94 9.84 13.18
N GLU A 148 4.41 10.92 12.58
CA GLU A 148 3.72 12.22 12.55
C GLU A 148 2.37 12.12 11.82
N PHE A 149 2.30 11.40 10.71
CA PHE A 149 1.04 11.16 9.99
C PHE A 149 0.02 10.45 10.89
N VAL A 150 0.43 9.40 11.59
CA VAL A 150 -0.47 8.66 12.48
C VAL A 150 -0.95 9.53 13.63
N ARG A 151 -0.03 10.20 14.33
CA ARG A 151 -0.35 11.05 15.48
C ARG A 151 -1.19 12.26 15.09
N GLY A 152 -0.86 12.92 13.98
CA GLY A 152 -1.48 14.19 13.56
C GLY A 152 -2.83 14.01 12.85
N TYR A 153 -3.03 12.89 12.16
CA TYR A 153 -4.18 12.71 11.28
C TYR A 153 -4.98 11.44 11.57
N VAL A 154 -4.32 10.29 11.73
CA VAL A 154 -5.05 9.01 11.90
C VAL A 154 -5.77 8.95 13.24
N LEU A 155 -5.13 9.42 14.32
CA LEU A 155 -5.73 9.41 15.66
C LEU A 155 -6.75 10.55 15.89
N SER A 156 -6.72 11.60 15.07
CA SER A 156 -7.54 12.81 15.22
C SER A 156 -8.79 12.81 14.34
N THR A 157 -8.95 11.81 13.46
CA THR A 157 -10.04 11.72 12.49
C THR A 157 -10.87 10.47 12.70
N LYS A 158 -12.07 10.44 12.11
CA LYS A 158 -12.98 9.29 12.23
C LYS A 158 -12.60 8.15 11.30
N THR A 159 -11.95 8.46 10.18
CA THR A 159 -11.64 7.50 9.13
C THR A 159 -10.24 7.72 8.58
N ILE A 160 -9.61 6.63 8.12
CA ILE A 160 -8.29 6.70 7.48
C ILE A 160 -8.28 7.51 6.18
N ASP A 161 -9.42 7.56 5.49
CA ASP A 161 -9.56 8.32 4.24
C ASP A 161 -9.56 9.82 4.54
N GLU A 162 -10.29 10.25 5.57
CA GLU A 162 -10.25 11.62 6.09
C GLU A 162 -8.82 12.01 6.53
N ALA A 163 -8.14 11.13 7.29
CA ALA A 163 -6.75 11.33 7.68
C ALA A 163 -5.84 11.56 6.47
N TYR A 164 -5.99 10.74 5.44
CA TYR A 164 -5.20 10.81 4.22
C TYR A 164 -5.46 12.11 3.45
N PHE A 165 -6.72 12.50 3.25
CA PHE A 165 -7.04 13.75 2.55
C PHE A 165 -6.56 15.00 3.28
N LEU A 166 -6.67 15.04 4.62
CA LEU A 166 -6.14 16.16 5.41
C LEU A 166 -4.61 16.24 5.33
N TRP A 167 -3.92 15.11 5.40
CA TRP A 167 -2.47 15.04 5.22
C TRP A 167 -2.05 15.48 3.81
N LEU A 168 -2.80 15.08 2.78
CA LEU A 168 -2.54 15.52 1.41
C LEU A 168 -2.67 17.04 1.25
N LEU A 169 -3.74 17.62 1.83
CA LEU A 169 -3.96 19.06 1.79
C LEU A 169 -2.81 19.79 2.48
N SER A 170 -2.41 19.38 3.69
CA SER A 170 -1.31 20.04 4.40
C SER A 170 0.01 20.01 3.61
N LYS A 171 0.36 18.88 2.99
CA LYS A 171 1.55 18.77 2.13
C LYS A 171 1.47 19.66 0.89
N ARG A 172 0.28 19.86 0.31
CA ARG A 172 0.07 20.82 -0.81
C ARG A 172 0.23 22.26 -0.34
N TYR A 173 -0.38 22.64 0.78
CA TYR A 173 -0.23 23.98 1.38
C TYR A 173 1.23 24.31 1.71
N HIS A 174 2.01 23.35 2.20
CA HIS A 174 3.44 23.56 2.47
C HIS A 174 4.27 23.76 1.19
N LYS A 175 3.92 23.12 0.06
CA LYS A 175 4.58 23.38 -1.24
C LYS A 175 4.25 24.77 -1.80
N THR A 176 3.02 25.25 -1.66
CA THR A 176 2.64 26.60 -2.12
C THR A 176 3.23 27.69 -1.24
N ALA A 177 3.26 27.49 0.08
CA ALA A 177 3.83 28.46 1.03
C ALA A 177 5.36 28.60 0.90
N SER A 178 6.08 27.52 0.57
CA SER A 178 7.54 27.57 0.32
C SER A 178 7.91 28.23 -1.01
N LEU A 179 6.97 28.30 -1.97
CA LEU A 179 7.12 29.09 -3.21
C LEU A 179 6.87 30.59 -3.00
N GLN A 180 6.04 30.97 -2.01
CA GLN A 180 5.73 32.37 -1.69
C GLN A 180 6.77 33.05 -0.78
N ILE A 181 7.67 32.28 -0.17
CA ILE A 181 8.77 32.80 0.68
C ILE A 181 10.06 33.00 -0.13
N GLN A 182 10.04 32.69 -1.44
CA GLN A 182 11.17 32.87 -2.37
C GLN A 182 10.92 33.91 -3.47
N THR A 183 9.86 34.71 -3.36
CA THR A 183 9.55 35.87 -4.23
C THR A 183 9.46 37.13 -3.38
#